data_AF-A0A0C2MDK2-F1
#
_entry.id   AF-A0A0C2MDK2-F1
#
_cell.length_a   1.000
_cell.length_b   1.000
_cell.length_c   1.000
_cell.angle_alpha   90.00
_cell.angle_beta   90.00
_cell.angle_gamma   90.00
#
_symmetry.space_group_name_H-M   'P 1'
#
loop_
_entity.id
_entity.type
_entity.pdbx_description
1 polymer ?
#
loop_
_entity_poly.entity_id
_entity_poly.type
_entity_poly.pdbx_seq_one_letter_code
_entity_poly.pdbx_strand_id
1 'polypeptide(L)'
;MFFKLSQQMLLNSAFNIPAAGYSLKSLGGKYNFLLIINDSRIAKKRSMPNISLINHTFDEKMFNFNKVKPDEIVFSEILDPNMYRSMPLCSDYEVKIIRNIFPIVDHHYLLVCNPELRLIQKIDVFSLWVAVKLCFEYTKDSTLIGFNSISASASVNHQHYHLFAEASFQLPLMVGN
;
A
#
# COMPACT_ATOMS: atom_id res chain seq x y z
N MET A 1 -4.94 -10.98 -14.82
CA MET A 1 -4.95 -11.35 -13.39
C MET A 1 -5.20 -10.12 -12.54
N PHE A 2 -4.42 -9.05 -12.68
CA PHE A 2 -4.78 -7.75 -12.10
C PHE A 2 -6.11 -7.22 -12.67
N PHE A 3 -6.54 -7.65 -13.86
CA PHE A 3 -7.93 -7.47 -14.33
C PHE A 3 -9.01 -8.08 -13.41
N LYS A 4 -8.78 -9.26 -12.79
CA LYS A 4 -9.72 -9.82 -11.81
C LYS A 4 -9.68 -9.05 -10.50
N LEU A 5 -8.48 -8.65 -10.06
CA LEU A 5 -8.31 -7.80 -8.89
C LEU A 5 -8.99 -6.44 -9.08
N SER A 6 -8.83 -5.80 -10.24
CA SER A 6 -9.50 -4.53 -10.54
C SER A 6 -11.02 -4.69 -10.62
N GLN A 7 -11.53 -5.74 -11.27
CA GLN A 7 -12.95 -6.10 -11.27
C GLN A 7 -13.48 -6.35 -9.86
N GLN A 8 -12.76 -7.12 -9.03
CA GLN A 8 -13.16 -7.39 -7.64
C GLN A 8 -13.12 -6.13 -6.80
N MET A 9 -12.09 -5.28 -6.95
CA MET A 9 -12.01 -3.98 -6.30
C MET A 9 -13.19 -3.06 -6.66
N LEU A 10 -13.65 -3.10 -7.90
CA LEU A 10 -14.79 -2.32 -8.38
C LEU A 10 -16.15 -2.89 -7.92
N LEU A 11 -16.25 -4.20 -7.72
CA LEU A 11 -17.52 -4.90 -7.44
C LEU A 11 -17.72 -5.29 -5.97
N ASN A 12 -16.64 -5.34 -5.17
CA ASN A 12 -16.68 -5.86 -3.82
C ASN A 12 -16.85 -4.71 -2.80
N SER A 13 -17.96 -4.75 -2.05
CA SER A 13 -18.25 -3.80 -0.98
C SER A 13 -17.22 -3.80 0.15
N ALA A 14 -16.38 -4.84 0.26
CA ALA A 14 -15.21 -4.86 1.14
C ALA A 14 -14.15 -3.82 0.74
N PHE A 15 -14.25 -3.22 -0.45
CA PHE A 15 -13.46 -2.05 -0.84
C PHE A 15 -14.15 -0.72 -0.56
N ASN A 16 -15.40 -0.69 -0.07
CA ASN A 16 -16.12 0.54 0.27
C ASN A 16 -16.11 0.80 1.78
N ILE A 17 -14.90 0.96 2.33
CA ILE A 17 -14.73 1.27 3.75
C ILE A 17 -14.30 2.72 3.87
N PRO A 18 -15.17 3.61 4.38
CA PRO A 18 -14.82 4.99 4.57
C PRO A 18 -13.77 5.13 5.69
N ALA A 19 -12.86 6.07 5.54
CA ALA A 19 -12.11 6.61 6.65
C ALA A 19 -13.11 7.24 7.65
N ALA A 20 -12.72 7.34 8.93
CA ALA A 20 -13.57 7.94 9.96
C ALA A 20 -13.61 9.47 9.89
N GLY A 21 -13.94 10.00 8.70
CA GLY A 21 -13.97 11.42 8.35
C GLY A 21 -12.58 12.01 8.06
N TYR A 22 -12.47 12.76 6.97
CA TYR A 22 -11.31 13.61 6.66
C TYR A 22 -11.75 14.84 5.87
N SER A 23 -10.91 15.86 5.85
CA SER A 23 -11.07 17.03 4.98
C SER A 23 -9.84 17.23 4.10
N LEU A 24 -10.09 17.77 2.90
CA LEU A 24 -9.08 18.09 1.91
C LEU A 24 -9.03 19.61 1.72
N LYS A 25 -7.82 20.18 1.72
CA LYS A 25 -7.61 21.59 1.44
C LYS A 25 -6.40 21.78 0.54
N SER A 26 -6.60 22.28 -0.68
CA SER A 26 -5.50 22.80 -1.49
C SER A 26 -4.97 24.08 -0.84
N LEU A 27 -3.65 24.17 -0.75
CA LEU A 27 -2.94 25.35 -0.25
C LEU A 27 -2.59 26.35 -1.38
N GLY A 28 -2.87 25.99 -2.64
CA GLY A 28 -2.51 26.78 -3.81
C GLY A 28 -1.00 26.95 -4.00
N GLY A 29 -0.60 28.00 -4.72
CA GLY A 29 0.79 28.30 -5.04
C GLY A 29 1.39 27.41 -6.13
N LYS A 30 2.67 27.65 -6.47
CA LYS A 30 3.38 26.99 -7.58
C LYS A 30 3.31 25.46 -7.54
N TYR A 31 3.39 24.88 -6.34
CA TYR A 31 3.45 23.44 -6.13
C TYR A 31 2.10 22.82 -5.73
N ASN A 32 1.07 23.66 -5.53
CA ASN A 32 -0.30 23.26 -5.21
C ASN A 32 -0.40 22.14 -4.15
N PHE A 33 0.23 22.35 -3.00
CA PHE A 33 0.22 21.36 -1.92
C PHE A 33 -1.21 21.03 -1.48
N LEU A 34 -1.46 19.76 -1.22
CA LEU A 34 -2.73 19.28 -0.67
C LEU A 34 -2.57 18.91 0.80
N LEU A 35 -3.37 19.53 1.66
CA LEU A 35 -3.48 19.17 3.07
C LEU A 35 -4.63 18.17 3.24
N ILE A 36 -4.34 17.05 3.90
CA ILE A 36 -5.33 16.04 4.30
C ILE A 36 -5.38 16.01 5.82
N ILE A 37 -6.53 16.37 6.39
CA ILE A 37 -6.74 16.41 7.83
C ILE A 37 -7.65 15.25 8.21
N ASN A 38 -7.13 14.31 8.98
CA ASN A 38 -7.85 13.14 9.48
C ASN A 38 -7.54 12.95 10.97
N ASP A 39 -8.39 13.54 11.82
CA ASP A 39 -8.19 13.57 13.28
C ASP A 39 -8.26 12.18 13.90
N SER A 40 -9.10 11.30 13.33
CA SER A 40 -9.27 9.92 13.77
C SER A 40 -7.97 9.10 13.68
N ARG A 41 -7.06 9.50 12.78
CA ARG A 41 -5.75 8.87 12.57
C ARG A 41 -4.73 9.32 13.61
N ILE A 42 -4.82 10.55 14.11
CA ILE A 42 -3.87 11.09 15.09
C ILE A 42 -3.98 10.34 16.42
N ALA A 43 -5.22 10.11 16.88
CA ALA A 43 -5.49 9.44 18.15
C ALA A 43 -5.03 7.97 18.19
N LYS A 44 -4.88 7.31 17.03
CA LYS A 44 -4.58 5.88 16.93
C LYS A 44 -3.17 5.58 16.40
N LYS A 45 -2.33 6.61 16.27
CA LYS A 45 -0.97 6.46 15.71
C LYS A 45 -0.11 5.59 16.64
N ARG A 46 0.39 4.47 16.12
CA ARG A 46 1.39 3.63 16.80
C ARG A 46 2.67 4.45 17.04
N SER A 47 3.36 4.19 18.16
CA SER A 47 4.70 4.75 18.34
C SER A 47 5.60 4.25 17.22
N MET A 48 6.41 5.14 16.65
CA MET A 48 7.40 4.70 15.68
C MET A 48 8.48 3.91 16.41
N PRO A 49 8.89 2.75 15.90
CA PRO A 49 10.01 2.02 16.47
C PRO A 49 11.28 2.88 16.38
N ASN A 50 12.12 2.85 17.42
CA ASN A 50 13.38 3.60 17.47
C ASN A 50 14.42 2.87 16.60
N ILE A 51 14.30 3.06 15.29
CA ILE A 51 15.13 2.39 14.29
C ILE A 51 16.19 3.36 13.78
N SER A 52 17.45 3.07 14.11
CA SER A 52 18.62 3.85 13.69
C SER A 52 19.20 3.40 12.35
N LEU A 53 18.74 2.27 11.79
CA LEU A 53 19.29 1.65 10.59
C LEU A 53 18.19 1.31 9.57
N ILE A 54 18.42 1.69 8.32
CA ILE A 54 17.51 1.36 7.20
C ILE A 54 17.38 -0.16 7.02
N ASN A 55 18.49 -0.89 7.23
CA ASN A 55 18.53 -2.36 7.11
C ASN A 55 18.29 -3.06 8.46
N HIS A 56 17.43 -2.51 9.32
CA HIS A 56 17.03 -3.20 10.53
C HIS A 56 16.43 -4.56 10.18
N THR A 57 16.82 -5.61 10.92
CA THR A 57 16.34 -6.97 10.65
C THR A 57 14.83 -7.07 10.88
N PHE A 58 14.20 -8.01 10.17
CA PHE A 58 12.81 -8.39 10.46
C PHE A 58 12.74 -8.99 11.87
N ASP A 59 11.75 -8.55 12.65
CA ASP A 59 11.48 -9.09 13.99
C ASP A 59 10.06 -9.67 14.03
N GLU A 60 9.98 -11.00 14.13
CA GLU A 60 8.73 -11.72 14.19
C GLU A 60 7.91 -11.40 15.45
N LYS A 61 8.53 -10.91 16.53
CA LYS A 61 7.81 -10.50 17.75
C LYS A 61 7.05 -9.19 17.54
N MET A 62 7.60 -8.30 16.72
CA MET A 62 6.96 -7.04 16.36
C MET A 62 5.75 -7.26 15.45
N PHE A 63 4.91 -6.23 15.29
CA PHE A 63 3.79 -6.32 14.36
C PHE A 63 4.30 -6.52 12.93
N ASN A 64 3.66 -7.42 12.20
CA ASN A 64 3.95 -7.72 10.80
C ASN A 64 2.66 -8.20 10.11
N PHE A 65 2.61 -8.13 8.77
CA PHE A 65 1.39 -8.44 8.02
C PHE A 65 0.94 -9.92 8.02
N ASN A 66 1.72 -10.86 8.55
CA ASN A 66 1.24 -12.24 8.79
C ASN A 66 0.35 -12.34 10.03
N LYS A 67 0.26 -11.26 10.82
CA LYS A 67 -0.55 -11.18 12.05
C LYS A 67 -1.88 -10.44 11.88
N VAL A 68 -2.22 -10.03 10.66
CA VAL A 68 -3.51 -9.36 10.40
C VAL A 68 -4.65 -10.37 10.54
N LYS A 69 -5.84 -9.89 10.89
CA LYS A 69 -7.01 -10.76 10.95
C LYS A 69 -7.50 -11.13 9.54
N PRO A 70 -8.11 -12.31 9.35
CA PRO A 70 -8.61 -12.71 8.03
C PRO A 70 -9.60 -11.71 7.38
N ASP A 71 -10.40 -10.99 8.17
CA ASP A 71 -11.36 -9.98 7.69
C ASP A 71 -10.72 -8.64 7.28
N GLU A 72 -9.43 -8.46 7.61
CA GLU A 72 -8.61 -7.34 7.10
C GLU A 72 -8.04 -7.65 5.70
N ILE A 73 -7.99 -8.92 5.28
CA ILE A 73 -7.49 -9.32 3.96
C ILE A 73 -8.63 -9.16 2.95
N VAL A 74 -8.50 -8.18 2.06
CA VAL A 74 -9.51 -7.87 1.05
C VAL A 74 -9.30 -8.71 -0.22
N PHE A 75 -8.04 -9.06 -0.50
CA PHE A 75 -7.65 -9.88 -1.64
C PHE A 75 -6.39 -10.67 -1.29
N SER A 76 -6.30 -11.90 -1.77
CA SER A 76 -5.11 -12.75 -1.68
C SER A 76 -5.08 -13.69 -2.88
N GLU A 77 -3.99 -13.70 -3.63
CA GLU A 77 -3.81 -14.61 -4.76
C GLU A 77 -2.34 -15.00 -4.93
N ILE A 78 -2.09 -16.24 -5.32
CA ILE A 78 -0.77 -16.74 -5.70
C ILE A 78 -0.68 -16.62 -7.22
N LEU A 79 0.29 -15.84 -7.73
CA LEU A 79 0.47 -15.65 -9.17
C LEU A 79 1.18 -16.86 -9.80
N ASP A 80 0.72 -17.29 -10.98
CA ASP A 80 1.33 -18.42 -11.71
C ASP A 80 2.79 -18.08 -12.09
N PRO A 81 3.79 -18.80 -11.55
CA PRO A 81 5.20 -18.58 -11.87
C PRO A 81 5.51 -18.63 -13.37
N ASN A 82 4.75 -19.42 -14.14
CA ASN A 82 4.94 -19.58 -15.58
C ASN A 82 4.59 -18.32 -16.38
N MET A 83 3.73 -17.46 -15.84
CA MET A 83 3.38 -16.19 -16.46
C MET A 83 4.51 -15.15 -16.30
N TYR A 84 5.50 -15.42 -15.44
CA TYR A 84 6.55 -14.47 -15.05
C TYR A 84 7.97 -15.04 -15.13
N ARG A 85 8.19 -16.02 -16.03
CA ARG A 85 9.46 -16.77 -16.23
C ARG A 85 10.73 -15.92 -16.42
N SER A 86 10.60 -14.63 -16.73
CA SER A 86 11.70 -13.68 -16.88
C SER A 86 12.06 -12.91 -15.60
N MET A 87 11.29 -13.06 -14.51
CA MET A 87 11.55 -12.38 -13.25
C MET A 87 12.36 -13.28 -12.30
N PRO A 88 13.50 -12.80 -11.77
CA PRO A 88 14.26 -13.58 -10.81
C PRO A 88 13.53 -13.60 -9.46
N LEU A 89 13.30 -14.82 -8.97
CA LEU A 89 13.26 -15.18 -7.54
C LEU A 89 12.02 -14.77 -6.74
N CYS A 90 11.01 -15.63 -6.75
CA CYS A 90 10.26 -16.03 -5.56
C CYS A 90 9.66 -17.43 -5.79
N SER A 91 9.41 -18.22 -4.73
CA SER A 91 8.69 -19.49 -4.82
C SER A 91 7.17 -19.31 -4.76
N ASP A 92 6.70 -18.26 -4.07
CA ASP A 92 5.32 -18.20 -3.61
C ASP A 92 4.46 -17.22 -4.41
N TYR A 93 5.07 -16.20 -5.04
CA TYR A 93 4.42 -15.15 -5.84
C TYR A 93 3.07 -14.70 -5.26
N GLU A 94 2.98 -14.59 -3.94
CA GLU A 94 1.74 -14.28 -3.24
C GLU A 94 1.54 -12.76 -3.21
N VAL A 95 0.34 -12.30 -3.54
CA VAL A 95 -0.05 -10.90 -3.49
C VAL A 95 -1.28 -10.77 -2.58
N LYS A 96 -1.17 -9.91 -1.57
CA LYS A 96 -2.27 -9.55 -0.66
C LYS A 96 -2.58 -8.06 -0.78
N ILE A 97 -3.88 -7.74 -0.79
CA ILE A 97 -4.37 -6.41 -0.45
C ILE A 97 -5.02 -6.49 0.91
N ILE A 98 -4.48 -5.70 1.84
CA ILE A 98 -4.92 -5.65 3.22
C ILE A 98 -5.55 -4.28 3.47
N ARG A 99 -6.68 -4.27 4.17
CA ARG A 99 -7.33 -3.06 4.66
C ARG A 99 -6.36 -2.30 5.57
N ASN A 100 -6.11 -1.02 5.28
CA ASN A 100 -5.39 -0.20 6.23
C ASN A 100 -6.34 0.19 7.37
N ILE A 101 -6.18 -0.42 8.54
CA ILE A 101 -6.99 -0.09 9.74
C ILE A 101 -6.73 1.34 10.28
N PHE A 102 -5.71 2.03 9.75
CA PHE A 102 -5.44 3.45 9.99
C PHE A 102 -5.36 4.22 8.65
N PRO A 103 -6.47 4.29 7.89
CA PRO A 103 -6.48 4.90 6.58
C PRO A 103 -6.23 6.41 6.66
N ILE A 104 -5.78 7.00 5.56
CA ILE A 104 -5.52 8.45 5.47
C ILE A 104 -6.76 9.11 4.86
N VAL A 105 -7.22 8.55 3.75
CA VAL A 105 -8.47 8.83 3.05
C VAL A 105 -9.23 7.53 2.86
N ASP A 106 -10.44 7.60 2.30
CA ASP A 106 -11.19 6.42 1.88
C ASP A 106 -10.35 5.57 0.92
N HIS A 107 -10.66 4.27 0.86
CA HIS A 107 -10.03 3.35 -0.10
C HIS A 107 -8.49 3.28 -0.01
N HIS A 108 -7.94 3.57 1.18
CA HIS A 108 -6.53 3.39 1.48
C HIS A 108 -6.26 1.97 2.00
N TYR A 109 -5.56 1.18 1.19
CA TYR A 109 -5.15 -0.20 1.43
C TYR A 109 -3.63 -0.33 1.54
N LEU A 110 -3.19 -1.54 1.86
CA LEU A 110 -1.80 -1.95 1.88
C LEU A 110 -1.61 -3.09 0.88
N LEU A 111 -0.68 -2.92 -0.05
CA LEU A 111 -0.24 -3.97 -0.96
C LEU A 111 0.97 -4.68 -0.32
N VAL A 112 0.86 -5.99 -0.14
CA VAL A 112 1.89 -6.83 0.49
C VAL A 112 2.18 -8.01 -0.43
N CYS A 113 3.45 -8.20 -0.76
CA CYS A 113 3.92 -9.26 -1.65
C CYS A 113 4.79 -10.25 -0.88
N ASN A 114 4.59 -11.55 -1.12
CA ASN A 114 5.37 -12.65 -0.51
C ASN A 114 5.62 -12.47 1.00
N PRO A 115 4.58 -12.29 1.82
CA PRO A 115 4.77 -11.89 3.21
C PRO A 115 5.44 -13.00 4.07
N GLU A 116 5.42 -14.26 3.62
CA GLU A 116 6.16 -15.35 4.27
C GLU A 116 7.68 -15.28 4.05
N LEU A 117 8.16 -14.52 3.05
CA LEU A 117 9.59 -14.23 2.91
C LEU A 117 10.11 -13.28 4.00
N ARG A 118 9.22 -12.66 4.79
CA ARG A 118 9.59 -11.79 5.92
C ARG A 118 10.54 -10.67 5.51
N LEU A 119 10.35 -10.14 4.29
CA LEU A 119 11.19 -9.08 3.76
C LEU A 119 11.01 -7.83 4.61
N ILE A 120 12.12 -7.19 4.96
CA ILE A 120 12.12 -5.88 5.61
C ILE A 120 11.53 -4.81 4.68
N GLN A 121 11.28 -3.61 5.19
CA GLN A 121 10.70 -2.50 4.40
C GLN A 121 11.69 -1.92 3.37
N LYS A 122 12.03 -2.74 2.36
CA LYS A 122 12.92 -2.46 1.23
C LYS A 122 12.27 -3.01 -0.04
N ILE A 123 12.28 -2.25 -1.12
CA ILE A 123 11.73 -2.67 -2.42
C ILE A 123 12.54 -3.83 -3.01
N ASP A 124 11.85 -4.83 -3.55
CA ASP A 124 12.40 -5.88 -4.41
C ASP A 124 11.75 -5.83 -5.80
N VAL A 125 12.29 -6.61 -6.75
CA VAL A 125 11.85 -6.60 -8.15
C VAL A 125 10.40 -7.06 -8.31
N PHE A 126 9.98 -8.10 -7.58
CA PHE A 126 8.63 -8.63 -7.67
C PHE A 126 7.61 -7.65 -7.13
N SER A 127 7.82 -7.13 -5.92
CA SER A 127 6.85 -6.19 -5.34
C SER A 127 6.72 -4.89 -6.12
N LEU A 128 7.83 -4.38 -6.69
CA LEU A 128 7.79 -3.21 -7.57
C LEU A 128 7.03 -3.50 -8.86
N TRP A 129 7.27 -4.67 -9.47
CA TRP A 129 6.56 -5.08 -10.67
C TRP A 129 5.06 -5.20 -10.43
N VAL A 130 4.64 -5.81 -9.31
CA VAL A 130 3.23 -5.91 -8.89
C VAL A 130 2.62 -4.51 -8.72
N ALA A 131 3.31 -3.60 -8.03
CA ALA A 131 2.86 -2.23 -7.84
C ALA A 131 2.65 -1.51 -9.18
N VAL A 132 3.64 -1.55 -10.07
CA VAL A 132 3.55 -0.92 -11.40
C VAL A 132 2.40 -1.51 -12.20
N LYS A 133 2.27 -2.84 -12.24
CA LYS A 133 1.18 -3.52 -12.96
C LYS A 133 -0.19 -3.15 -12.42
N LEU A 134 -0.34 -3.06 -11.11
CA LEU A 134 -1.58 -2.64 -10.48
C LEU A 134 -1.96 -1.20 -10.90
N CYS A 135 -0.99 -0.27 -10.95
CA CYS A 135 -1.25 1.08 -11.46
C CYS A 135 -1.70 1.10 -12.93
N PHE A 136 -1.18 0.21 -13.78
CA PHE A 136 -1.57 0.17 -15.20
C PHE A 136 -2.91 -0.57 -15.46
N GLU A 137 -3.19 -1.65 -14.74
CA GLU A 137 -4.36 -2.49 -14.98
C GLU A 137 -5.60 -2.06 -14.16
N TYR A 138 -5.41 -1.28 -13.10
CA TYR A 138 -6.51 -0.69 -12.36
C TYR A 138 -6.98 0.59 -13.05
N THR A 139 -8.05 0.47 -13.83
CA THR A 139 -8.54 1.46 -14.80
C THR A 139 -9.23 2.69 -14.20
N LYS A 140 -8.86 3.12 -12.99
CA LYS A 140 -9.32 4.38 -12.41
C LYS A 140 -8.15 5.35 -12.32
N ASP A 141 -8.32 6.51 -12.95
CA ASP A 141 -7.29 7.55 -13.16
C ASP A 141 -6.69 8.15 -11.87
N SER A 142 -7.13 7.71 -10.70
CA SER A 142 -6.68 8.19 -9.39
C SER A 142 -6.05 7.12 -8.49
N THR A 143 -5.62 5.98 -9.04
CA THR A 143 -4.87 5.00 -8.25
C THR A 143 -3.43 5.43 -8.03
N LEU A 144 -3.05 5.54 -6.76
CA LEU A 144 -1.72 5.92 -6.33
C LEU A 144 -1.12 4.80 -5.49
N ILE A 145 0.12 4.42 -5.81
CA ILE A 145 0.89 3.49 -4.99
C ILE A 145 2.14 4.19 -4.46
N GLY A 146 2.31 4.18 -3.14
CA GLY A 146 3.41 4.83 -2.44
C GLY A 146 4.20 3.84 -1.61
N PHE A 147 5.51 4.07 -1.49
CA PHE A 147 6.39 3.28 -0.64
C PHE A 147 7.14 4.20 0.33
N ASN A 148 7.08 3.86 1.61
CA ASN A 148 7.86 4.51 2.66
C ASN A 148 8.90 3.52 3.17
N SER A 149 10.17 3.93 3.28
CA SER A 149 11.19 3.10 3.95
C SER A 149 11.12 3.26 5.47
N ILE A 150 11.74 2.36 6.24
CA ILE A 150 11.70 2.37 7.70
C ILE A 150 12.27 3.66 8.34
N SER A 151 13.24 4.30 7.68
CA SER A 151 13.80 5.61 8.08
C SER A 151 13.17 6.79 7.32
N ALA A 152 12.12 6.54 6.53
CA ALA A 152 11.34 7.54 5.82
C ALA A 152 9.84 7.38 6.13
N SER A 153 9.49 7.45 7.42
CA SER A 153 8.12 7.45 7.96
C SER A 153 7.31 6.15 7.86
N ALA A 154 7.89 5.01 7.48
CA ALA A 154 7.21 3.73 7.67
C ALA A 154 7.20 3.34 9.16
N SER A 155 6.07 2.81 9.63
CA SER A 155 5.88 2.40 11.03
C SER A 155 6.00 0.89 11.25
N VAL A 156 6.12 0.11 10.17
CA VAL A 156 6.19 -1.35 10.18
C VAL A 156 7.39 -1.79 9.33
N ASN A 157 8.27 -2.64 9.88
CA ASN A 157 9.42 -3.18 9.18
C ASN A 157 9.11 -4.55 8.54
N HIS A 158 8.05 -4.59 7.73
CA HIS A 158 7.66 -5.72 6.90
C HIS A 158 7.20 -5.13 5.57
N GLN A 159 7.81 -5.54 4.45
CA GLN A 159 7.61 -4.97 3.12
C GLN A 159 6.13 -4.76 2.77
N HIS A 160 5.76 -3.51 2.51
CA HIS A 160 4.43 -3.13 2.05
C HIS A 160 4.46 -1.82 1.27
N TYR A 161 3.44 -1.63 0.44
CA TYR A 161 3.15 -0.38 -0.24
C TYR A 161 1.81 0.15 0.25
N HIS A 162 1.68 1.46 0.28
CA HIS A 162 0.39 2.13 0.39
C HIS A 162 -0.30 2.10 -0.96
N LEU A 163 -1.54 1.62 -0.99
CA LEU A 163 -2.40 1.62 -2.18
C LEU A 163 -3.59 2.53 -1.91
N PHE A 164 -3.67 3.66 -2.60
CA PHE A 164 -4.86 4.51 -2.62
C PHE A 164 -5.63 4.15 -3.88
N ALA A 165 -6.66 3.33 -3.72
CA ALA A 165 -7.57 3.07 -4.81
C ALA A 165 -8.54 4.26 -4.90
N GLU A 166 -8.78 4.78 -6.10
CA GLU A 166 -9.80 5.84 -6.28
C GLU A 166 -9.56 7.10 -5.44
N ALA A 167 -8.29 7.54 -5.31
CA ALA A 167 -7.99 8.69 -4.46
C ALA A 167 -8.89 9.88 -4.82
N SER A 168 -9.53 10.47 -3.81
CA SER A 168 -10.37 11.67 -3.93
C SER A 168 -9.56 12.93 -4.27
N PHE A 169 -8.27 12.76 -4.55
CA PHE A 169 -7.34 13.79 -4.91
C PHE A 169 -6.38 13.31 -5.99
N GLN A 170 -5.85 14.25 -6.75
CA GLN A 170 -4.72 14.02 -7.64
C GLN A 170 -3.47 14.57 -6.98
N LEU A 171 -2.38 13.81 -7.01
CA LEU A 171 -1.08 14.39 -6.70
C LEU A 171 -0.74 15.41 -7.80
N PRO A 172 -0.19 16.58 -7.45
CA PRO A 172 0.33 17.49 -8.46
C PRO A 172 1.47 16.76 -9.18
N LEU A 173 1.16 16.14 -10.32
CA LEU A 173 2.20 15.78 -11.27
C LEU A 173 2.85 17.11 -11.61
N MET A 174 4.15 17.22 -11.32
CA MET A 174 4.96 18.32 -11.81
C MET A 174 4.92 18.23 -13.33
N VAL A 175 3.93 18.87 -13.95
CA VAL A 175 3.89 19.03 -15.40
C VAL A 175 5.11 19.90 -15.67
N GLY A 176 6.15 19.29 -16.26
CA GLY A 176 7.32 20.02 -16.67
C GLY A 176 6.86 21.14 -17.59
N ASN A 177 7.12 22.39 -17.18
CA ASN A 177 7.05 23.52 -18.10
C ASN A 177 8.19 23.41 -19.11
#